data_AF-A0A2G8Y2X4-F1
#
_entry.id   AF-A0A2G8Y2X4-F1
#
_cell.length_a   1.000
_cell.length_b   1.000
_cell.length_c   1.000
_cell.angle_alpha   90.00
_cell.angle_beta   90.00
_cell.angle_gamma   90.00
#
_symmetry.space_group_name_H-M   'P 1'
#
loop_
_entity.id
_entity.type
_entity.pdbx_description
1 polymer ?
#
loop_
_entity_poly.entity_id
_entity_poly.type
_entity_poly.pdbx_seq_one_letter_code
_entity_poly.pdbx_strand_id
1 'polypeptide(L)'
;ILPVFDLEIPVTFADIPEETLSPLQAWTARTGDSRAFENEARHVASLFVDNFKQFEGRVSSEVAALLASFQRANGTHSLPS
;
A
#
# COMPACT_ATOMS: atom_id res chain seq x y z
N ILE A 1 -6.95 -6.82 1.57
CA ILE A 1 -5.59 -6.38 2.00
C ILE A 1 -5.08 -5.41 0.96
N LEU A 2 -4.62 -4.23 1.36
CA LEU A 2 -3.83 -3.34 0.50
C LEU A 2 -2.47 -4.03 0.31
N PRO A 3 -2.17 -4.67 -0.83
CA PRO A 3 -1.03 -5.57 -0.95
C PRO A 3 0.33 -4.87 -0.76
N VAL A 4 0.35 -3.54 -0.84
CA VAL A 4 1.58 -2.74 -0.77
C VAL A 4 1.93 -2.30 0.65
N PHE A 5 0.96 -2.04 1.52
CA PHE A 5 1.20 -1.41 2.83
C PHE A 5 1.17 -2.36 4.03
N ASP A 6 0.89 -3.65 3.81
CA ASP A 6 0.84 -4.69 4.86
C ASP A 6 0.06 -4.26 6.12
N LEU A 7 -1.05 -3.54 5.90
CA LEU A 7 -1.90 -3.05 6.99
C LEU A 7 -2.91 -4.13 7.37
N GLU A 8 -3.06 -4.36 8.67
CA GLU A 8 -4.19 -5.09 9.22
C GLU A 8 -5.45 -4.21 9.13
N ILE A 9 -6.34 -4.57 8.21
CA ILE A 9 -7.62 -3.89 8.01
C ILE A 9 -8.72 -4.76 8.62
N PRO A 10 -9.54 -4.23 9.53
CA PRO A 10 -10.65 -4.99 10.10
C PRO A 10 -11.66 -5.37 9.01
N VAL A 11 -12.14 -6.62 9.06
CA VAL A 11 -13.16 -7.12 8.11
C VAL A 11 -14.58 -6.71 8.50
N THR A 12 -14.82 -6.42 9.78
CA THR A 12 -16.11 -5.99 10.31
C THR A 12 -15.90 -4.92 11.37
N PHE A 13 -16.83 -3.96 11.44
CA PHE A 13 -16.88 -2.95 12.47
C PHE A 13 -18.34 -2.54 12.70
N ALA A 14 -18.74 -2.37 13.95
CA ALA A 14 -20.13 -2.07 14.29
C ALA A 14 -20.61 -0.82 13.54
N ASP A 15 -21.81 -0.90 12.98
CA ASP A 15 -22.48 0.19 12.25
C ASP A 15 -21.74 0.70 10.98
N ILE A 16 -20.73 -0.02 10.49
CA ILE A 16 -20.02 0.31 9.24
C ILE A 16 -20.22 -0.81 8.21
N PRO A 17 -20.71 -0.51 6.99
CA PRO A 17 -20.77 -1.49 5.91
C PRO A 17 -19.39 -2.03 5.54
N GLU A 18 -19.27 -3.35 5.38
CA GLU A 18 -18.00 -4.04 5.14
C GLU A 18 -17.26 -3.50 3.89
N GLU A 19 -18.01 -3.14 2.85
CA GLU A 19 -17.47 -2.59 1.61
C GLU A 19 -16.79 -1.22 1.79
N THR A 20 -17.11 -0.51 2.87
CA THR A 20 -16.48 0.77 3.23
C THR A 20 -15.13 0.55 3.92
N LEU A 21 -14.96 -0.58 4.61
CA LEU A 21 -13.73 -0.91 5.34
C LEU A 21 -12.60 -1.32 4.40
N SER A 22 -12.93 -1.86 3.22
CA SER A 22 -11.96 -2.23 2.19
C SER A 22 -11.76 -1.07 1.20
N PRO A 23 -10.59 -0.40 1.18
CA PRO A 23 -10.37 0.73 0.28
C PRO A 23 -10.49 0.34 -1.20
N LEU A 24 -10.13 -0.90 -1.54
CA LEU A 24 -10.33 -1.45 -2.89
C LEU A 24 -11.81 -1.56 -3.23
N GLN A 25 -12.62 -2.14 -2.35
CA GLN A 25 -14.06 -2.30 -2.61
C GLN A 25 -14.75 -0.94 -2.68
N ALA A 26 -14.46 -0.03 -1.74
CA ALA A 26 -14.99 1.32 -1.75
C ALA A 26 -14.63 2.08 -3.04
N TRP A 27 -13.40 1.94 -3.52
CA TRP A 27 -12.97 2.54 -4.78
C TRP A 27 -13.70 1.93 -5.97
N THR A 28 -13.72 0.60 -6.10
CA THR A 28 -14.36 -0.11 -7.21
C THR A 28 -15.87 0.13 -7.24
N ALA A 29 -16.55 0.19 -6.09
CA ALA A 29 -17.97 0.53 -6.02
C ALA A 29 -18.26 1.94 -6.58
N ARG A 30 -17.33 2.88 -6.41
CA ARG A 30 -17.48 4.26 -6.88
C ARG A 30 -17.06 4.45 -8.35
N THR A 31 -15.98 3.81 -8.78
CA THR A 31 -15.34 4.09 -10.08
C THR A 31 -15.50 2.98 -11.10
N GLY A 32 -15.83 1.77 -10.66
CA GLY A 32 -15.80 0.56 -11.50
C GLY A 32 -14.39 0.07 -11.86
N ASP A 33 -13.32 0.68 -11.33
CA ASP A 33 -11.94 0.40 -11.74
C ASP A 33 -11.04 0.01 -10.56
N SER A 34 -10.85 -1.29 -10.37
CA SER A 34 -9.91 -1.85 -9.39
C SER A 34 -8.44 -1.68 -9.79
N ARG A 35 -8.13 -1.62 -11.10
CA ARG A 35 -6.76 -1.53 -11.58
C ARG A 35 -6.18 -0.13 -11.36
N ALA A 36 -7.00 0.91 -11.56
CA ALA A 36 -6.64 2.28 -11.23
C ALA A 36 -6.30 2.43 -9.74
N PHE A 37 -7.06 1.77 -8.86
CA PHE A 37 -6.76 1.74 -7.42
C PHE A 37 -5.39 1.10 -7.13
N GLU A 38 -5.08 -0.05 -7.72
CA GLU A 38 -3.79 -0.68 -7.50
C GLU A 38 -2.62 0.19 -7.99
N ASN A 39 -2.78 0.86 -9.13
CA ASN A 39 -1.76 1.76 -9.66
C ASN A 39 -1.54 2.95 -8.71
N GLU A 40 -2.62 3.55 -8.20
CA GLU A 40 -2.55 4.64 -7.24
C GLU A 40 -1.92 4.19 -5.92
N ALA A 41 -2.28 3.02 -5.40
CA ALA A 41 -1.69 2.46 -4.20
C ALA A 41 -0.17 2.27 -4.33
N ARG A 42 0.29 1.76 -5.49
CA ARG A 42 1.73 1.63 -5.80
C ARG A 42 2.41 3.00 -5.90
N HIS A 43 1.74 3.98 -6.52
CA HIS A 43 2.25 5.34 -6.62
C HIS A 43 2.42 5.98 -5.23
N VAL A 44 1.40 5.91 -4.37
CA VAL A 44 1.49 6.39 -2.99
C VAL A 44 2.65 5.71 -2.25
N ALA A 45 2.84 4.39 -2.42
CA ALA A 45 3.95 3.69 -1.80
C ALA A 45 5.33 4.18 -2.28
N SER A 46 5.47 4.54 -3.57
CA SER A 46 6.71 5.18 -4.05
C SER A 46 6.96 6.54 -3.39
N LEU A 47 5.90 7.34 -3.16
CA LEU A 47 6.03 8.62 -2.46
C LEU A 47 6.44 8.44 -1.00
N PHE A 48 5.94 7.39 -0.32
CA PHE A 48 6.41 7.04 1.03
C PHE A 48 7.90 6.70 1.04
N VAL A 49 8.34 5.85 0.11
CA VAL A 49 9.76 5.48 -0.02
C VAL A 49 10.63 6.71 -0.28
N ASP A 50 10.23 7.56 -1.22
CA ASP A 50 11.00 8.76 -1.57
C ASP A 50 11.08 9.77 -0.43
N ASN A 51 9.96 10.02 0.26
CA ASN A 51 9.94 10.87 1.44
C ASN A 51 10.88 10.31 2.52
N PHE A 52 10.93 8.99 2.67
CA PHE A 52 11.66 8.37 3.77
C PHE A 52 13.18 8.39 3.59
N LYS A 53 13.70 8.56 2.38
CA LYS A 53 15.14 8.69 2.11
C LYS A 53 15.82 9.74 3.01
N GLN A 54 15.12 10.82 3.37
CA GLN A 54 15.65 11.86 4.25
C GLN A 54 15.86 11.41 5.72
N PHE A 55 15.32 10.24 6.09
CA PHE A 55 15.44 9.64 7.42
C PHE A 55 16.34 8.39 7.44
N GLU A 56 17.02 8.07 6.33
CA GLU A 56 17.98 6.97 6.28
C GLU A 56 19.05 7.12 7.38
N GLY A 57 19.32 6.01 8.08
CA GLY A 57 20.23 5.99 9.23
C GLY A 57 19.71 6.65 10.51
N ARG A 58 18.49 7.21 10.50
CA ARG A 58 17.85 7.86 11.67
C ARG A 58 16.66 7.09 12.22
N VAL A 59 16.38 5.91 11.68
CA VAL A 59 15.26 5.05 12.09
C VAL A 59 15.75 3.66 12.49
N SER A 60 14.92 2.93 13.22
CA SER A 60 15.24 1.55 13.60
C SER A 60 15.34 0.64 12.38
N SER A 61 16.05 -0.48 12.54
CA SER A 61 16.15 -1.53 11.55
C SER A 61 14.79 -2.10 11.14
N GLU A 62 13.84 -2.17 12.08
CA GLU A 62 12.47 -2.61 11.83
C GLU A 62 11.73 -1.68 10.85
N VAL A 63 11.81 -0.37 11.07
CA VAL A 63 11.18 0.61 10.18
C VAL A 63 11.84 0.61 8.80
N ALA A 64 13.18 0.50 8.75
CA ALA A 64 13.91 0.39 7.49
C ALA A 64 13.52 -0.87 6.69
N ALA A 65 13.33 -2.01 7.38
CA ALA A 65 12.92 -3.26 6.75
C ALA A 65 11.51 -3.20 6.14
N LEU A 66 10.57 -2.50 6.81
CA LEU A 66 9.21 -2.29 6.30
C LEU A 66 9.22 -1.48 5.00
N LEU A 67 10.01 -0.42 4.90
CA LEU A 67 10.09 0.39 3.68
C LEU A 67 10.72 -0.38 2.51
N ALA A 68 11.71 -1.22 2.80
CA ALA A 68 12.29 -2.13 1.81
C ALA A 68 11.28 -3.19 1.33
N SER A 69 10.25 -3.53 2.13
CA SER A 69 9.17 -4.41 1.67
C SER A 69 8.26 -3.70 0.66
N PHE A 70 7.96 -2.41 0.87
CA PHE A 70 7.17 -1.59 -0.07
C PHE A 70 7.85 -1.46 -1.43
N GLN A 71 9.18 -1.26 -1.45
CA GLN A 71 9.98 -1.25 -2.68
C GLN A 71 9.89 -2.58 -3.43
N ARG A 72 9.98 -3.71 -2.72
CA ARG A 72 9.87 -5.05 -3.33
C ARG A 72 8.47 -5.31 -3.88
N ALA A 73 7.43 -4.93 -3.15
CA ALA A 73 6.04 -5.06 -3.59
C ALA A 73 5.73 -4.19 -4.83
N ASN A 74 6.42 -3.05 -4.98
CA ASN A 74 6.33 -2.20 -6.17
C ASN A 74 7.19 -2.69 -7.36
N GLY A 75 8.29 -3.41 -7.10
CA GLY A 75 9.30 -3.80 -8.10
C GLY A 75 9.03 -5.09 -8.88
N THR A 76 7.95 -5.84 -8.64
CA THR A 76 7.66 -7.12 -9.33
C THR A 76 7.23 -6.98 -10.80
N HIS A 77 7.59 -5.89 -11.48
CA HIS A 77 7.55 -5.78 -12.94
C HIS A 77 8.83 -5.19 -13.56
N SER A 78 10.01 -5.51 -13.03
CA SER A 78 11.28 -5.51 -13.78
C SER A 78 12.38 -6.27 -13.02
N LEU A 79 12.61 -7.53 -13.39
CA LEU A 79 13.97 -8.06 -13.46
C LEU A 79 14.22 -8.37 -14.95
N PRO A 80 15.10 -7.62 -15.64
CA PRO A 80 15.64 -8.06 -16.91
C PRO A 80 16.68 -9.16 -16.68
N SER A 81 16.69 -10.14 -17.58
CA SER A 81 17.95 -10.80 -17.97
C SER A 81 18.60 -9.96 -19.07
#